data_AF-A0A4Q2YLV0-F1
#
_entry.id   AF-A0A4Q2YLV0-F1
#
_cell.length_a   1.000
_cell.length_b   1.000
_cell.length_c   1.000
_cell.angle_alpha   90.00
_cell.angle_beta   90.00
_cell.angle_gamma   90.00
#
_symmetry.space_group_name_H-M   'P 1'
#
loop_
_entity.id
_entity.type
_entity.pdbx_description
1 polymer ?
#
loop_
_entity_poly.entity_id
_entity_poly.type
_entity_poly.pdbx_seq_one_letter_code
_entity_poly.pdbx_strand_id
1 'polypeptide(L)'
;MNLRLPILYLTVPALALWAGWATAGRGDGAGDGKSSRSSRHREGASHSSGKPWTSDDFLRAIRTRNPNPAEPPPDPLLAGLTDWTDEEIRAALEESLLHPELLLHNGGKLGLTPLLFRELIRRDFDSAMELFGELPPEKAEALSAVLLFNWPADRAADGLAFLRANSAFVSRRGIHLININLTAAATLGVSELTALIRTLRAEGYDVAFHSMLGGSIGTTKVEFPPGFDFSGLLTSEEIAFSPGTTTTPTYGIFSAWIDQDREAAFQWLFQHHGVKGVENLDGILSQQADGTAWFSRKVSAMEQDQRTELLRGKTVVWVEYPRIAIAALRAARETPLHREILGYAAQGLYYGKHQQALPLLEDIPGPEDRLRFLENLPQIDLADSIYTDPDARDDGTFRETLLSWGADEARAAAILERFRTEARE
;
A
#
# COMPACT_ATOMS: atom_id res chain seq x y z
N MET A 1 -31.18 18.64 -33.48
CA MET A 1 -30.70 17.99 -34.72
C MET A 1 -29.61 18.86 -35.31
N ASN A 2 -28.40 18.30 -35.44
CA ASN A 2 -27.20 18.73 -36.19
C ASN A 2 -26.57 20.09 -35.83
N LEU A 3 -25.48 20.16 -35.03
CA LEU A 3 -24.05 19.86 -35.34
C LEU A 3 -23.51 20.62 -36.57
N ARG A 4 -22.57 21.55 -36.32
CA ARG A 4 -21.19 21.55 -36.87
C ARG A 4 -20.38 22.77 -36.41
N LEU A 5 -19.44 22.53 -35.51
CA LEU A 5 -18.15 23.21 -35.42
C LEU A 5 -17.20 22.23 -34.72
N PRO A 6 -16.22 21.68 -35.46
CA PRO A 6 -14.84 21.90 -35.05
C PRO A 6 -13.88 21.98 -36.25
N ILE A 7 -12.78 22.72 -36.10
CA ILE A 7 -11.43 22.55 -36.69
C ILE A 7 -10.74 23.91 -36.48
N LEU A 8 -10.14 24.09 -35.30
CA LEU A 8 -9.16 25.16 -35.01
C LEU A 8 -8.41 24.97 -33.68
N TYR A 9 -8.66 23.88 -32.93
CA TYR A 9 -8.09 23.62 -31.60
C TYR A 9 -6.95 22.58 -31.57
N LEU A 10 -6.32 22.26 -32.70
CA LEU A 10 -5.25 21.25 -32.78
C LEU A 10 -3.89 21.77 -33.26
N THR A 11 -3.75 23.06 -33.57
CA THR A 11 -2.52 23.58 -34.19
C THR A 11 -1.50 24.15 -33.21
N VAL A 12 -1.88 24.46 -31.97
CA VAL A 12 -0.99 25.16 -31.02
C VAL A 12 -0.02 24.21 -30.28
N PRO A 13 -0.43 23.03 -29.77
CA PRO A 13 0.51 22.10 -29.12
C PRO A 13 1.46 21.41 -30.10
N ALA A 14 1.12 21.36 -31.39
CA ALA A 14 1.93 20.74 -32.44
C ALA A 14 3.09 21.65 -32.91
N LEU A 15 2.99 22.97 -32.73
CA LEU A 15 4.01 23.93 -33.16
C LEU A 15 5.15 24.07 -32.14
N ALA A 16 4.84 23.96 -30.84
CA ALA A 16 5.79 23.85 -29.72
C ALA A 16 6.80 22.70 -29.94
N LEU A 17 6.26 21.50 -30.23
CA LEU A 17 7.03 20.29 -30.49
C LEU A 17 7.78 20.29 -31.83
N TRP A 18 7.32 21.08 -32.82
CA TRP A 18 8.01 21.22 -34.11
C TRP A 18 9.23 22.15 -34.06
N ALA A 19 9.20 23.18 -33.20
CA ALA A 19 10.31 24.13 -33.07
C ALA A 19 11.57 23.49 -32.47
N GLY A 20 11.41 22.54 -31.53
CA GLY A 20 12.52 21.75 -30.97
C GLY A 20 13.06 20.67 -31.92
N TRP A 21 12.23 20.14 -32.83
CA TRP A 21 12.65 19.09 -33.78
C TRP A 21 13.39 19.61 -35.02
N ALA A 22 13.17 20.87 -35.42
CA ALA A 22 13.78 21.44 -36.63
C ALA A 22 15.27 21.78 -36.47
N THR A 23 15.77 21.94 -35.24
CA THR A 23 17.17 22.29 -34.94
C THR A 23 18.11 21.08 -34.87
N ALA A 24 17.59 19.87 -34.67
CA ALA A 24 18.38 18.62 -34.55
C ALA A 24 18.64 17.88 -35.89
N GLY A 25 18.09 18.37 -37.01
CA GLY A 25 17.96 17.60 -38.26
C GLY A 25 18.84 18.03 -39.44
N ARG A 26 20.06 18.55 -39.23
CA ARG A 26 20.97 18.86 -40.36
C ARG A 26 22.37 18.25 -40.16
N GLY A 27 22.46 16.95 -40.44
CA GLY A 27 23.72 16.24 -40.63
C GLY A 27 23.64 15.40 -41.91
N ASP A 28 24.41 15.80 -42.92
CA ASP A 28 24.57 15.11 -44.21
C ASP A 28 25.23 13.75 -44.04
N GLY A 29 24.79 12.74 -44.81
CA GLY A 29 25.41 11.42 -44.83
C GLY A 29 24.84 10.49 -45.90
N ALA A 30 25.30 10.67 -47.14
CA ALA A 30 25.13 9.69 -48.22
C ALA A 30 26.15 8.54 -48.07
N GLY A 31 25.74 7.29 -48.33
CA GLY A 31 26.65 6.15 -48.41
C GLY A 31 25.98 4.78 -48.52
N ASP A 32 25.83 4.31 -49.76
CA ASP A 32 25.34 2.99 -50.20
C ASP A 32 26.25 1.81 -49.76
N GLY A 33 25.68 0.60 -49.56
CA GLY A 33 26.51 -0.63 -49.48
C GLY A 33 25.91 -1.94 -48.92
N LYS A 34 25.05 -2.61 -49.72
CA LYS A 34 24.77 -4.07 -49.85
C LYS A 34 25.24 -5.12 -48.78
N SER A 35 24.22 -5.84 -48.26
CA SER A 35 24.02 -7.33 -48.27
C SER A 35 25.08 -8.32 -47.72
N SER A 36 24.78 -9.05 -46.63
CA SER A 36 24.24 -10.44 -46.65
C SER A 36 24.44 -11.23 -45.32
N ARG A 37 23.45 -12.10 -45.04
CA ARG A 37 23.48 -13.41 -44.34
C ARG A 37 23.86 -13.53 -42.85
N SER A 38 22.80 -13.79 -42.07
CA SER A 38 22.56 -14.95 -41.19
C SER A 38 23.71 -15.57 -40.38
N SER A 39 23.64 -15.40 -39.06
CA SER A 39 23.86 -16.49 -38.09
C SER A 39 23.20 -16.16 -36.75
N ARG A 40 22.44 -17.11 -36.22
CA ARG A 40 21.91 -17.10 -34.84
C ARG A 40 23.08 -17.04 -33.86
N HIS A 41 23.15 -15.98 -33.07
CA HIS A 41 23.81 -16.01 -31.78
C HIS A 41 22.96 -15.24 -30.75
N ARG A 42 22.89 -15.85 -29.58
CA ARG A 42 22.16 -15.47 -28.37
C ARG A 42 22.97 -14.41 -27.64
N GLU A 43 22.48 -13.17 -27.55
CA GLU A 43 22.91 -12.15 -26.58
C GLU A 43 22.04 -10.89 -26.64
N GLY A 44 21.84 -10.25 -25.48
CA GLY A 44 21.49 -8.82 -25.38
C GLY A 44 20.00 -8.48 -25.35
N ALA A 45 19.56 -7.86 -24.26
CA ALA A 45 18.33 -7.07 -24.22
C ALA A 45 18.35 -6.09 -25.40
N SER A 46 17.46 -6.31 -26.37
CA SER A 46 17.37 -5.45 -27.54
C SER A 46 16.99 -4.05 -27.08
N HIS A 47 17.89 -3.09 -27.25
CA HIS A 47 17.47 -1.73 -27.52
C HIS A 47 16.58 -1.82 -28.77
N SER A 48 15.27 -1.72 -28.56
CA SER A 48 14.36 -1.44 -29.65
C SER A 48 14.81 -0.11 -30.22
N SER A 49 15.40 -0.11 -31.42
CA SER A 49 15.35 1.04 -32.31
C SER A 49 13.88 1.24 -32.69
N GLY A 50 13.11 1.74 -31.72
CA GLY A 50 11.68 1.90 -31.80
C GLY A 50 11.39 3.10 -32.68
N LYS A 51 10.48 2.91 -33.63
CA LYS A 51 9.88 3.99 -34.42
C LYS A 51 9.57 5.20 -33.50
N PRO A 52 9.92 6.44 -33.91
CA PRO A 52 9.56 7.63 -33.14
C PRO A 52 8.06 7.65 -32.88
N TRP A 53 7.68 7.93 -31.63
CA TRP A 53 6.29 7.99 -31.24
C TRP A 53 5.58 9.13 -31.98
N THR A 54 4.38 8.85 -32.48
CA THR A 54 3.50 9.89 -33.02
C THR A 54 2.63 10.49 -31.91
N SER A 55 2.09 11.70 -32.11
CA SER A 55 1.11 12.31 -31.20
C SER A 55 -0.14 11.42 -30.97
N ASP A 56 -0.48 10.57 -31.95
CA ASP A 56 -1.57 9.60 -31.82
C ASP A 56 -1.19 8.39 -30.96
N ASP A 57 0.07 7.97 -30.98
CA ASP A 57 0.59 6.93 -30.09
C ASP A 57 0.59 7.44 -28.62
N PHE A 58 0.91 8.73 -28.44
CA PHE A 58 0.84 9.45 -27.16
C PHE A 58 -0.58 9.47 -26.57
N LEU A 59 -1.56 9.96 -27.34
CA LEU A 59 -2.95 10.02 -26.87
C LEU A 59 -3.54 8.62 -26.64
N ARG A 60 -3.11 7.61 -27.40
CA ARG A 60 -3.52 6.22 -27.22
C ARG A 60 -2.98 5.61 -25.93
N ALA A 61 -1.69 5.76 -25.64
CA ALA A 61 -1.07 5.29 -24.40
C ALA A 61 -1.67 5.97 -23.15
N ILE A 62 -2.08 7.23 -23.29
CA ILE A 62 -2.80 7.96 -22.24
C ILE A 62 -4.20 7.35 -22.00
N ARG A 63 -4.92 6.93 -23.03
CA ARG A 63 -6.29 6.39 -22.92
C ARG A 63 -6.38 4.93 -22.47
N THR A 64 -5.37 4.10 -22.72
CA THR A 64 -5.45 2.63 -22.52
C THR A 64 -4.93 2.13 -21.17
N ARG A 65 -4.57 3.00 -20.22
CA ARG A 65 -3.90 2.58 -18.97
C ARG A 65 -4.93 2.32 -17.87
N ASN A 66 -5.02 1.06 -17.45
CA ASN A 66 -5.83 0.57 -16.34
C ASN A 66 -5.37 1.21 -15.01
N PRO A 67 -6.27 1.68 -14.11
CA PRO A 67 -5.88 2.41 -12.90
C PRO A 67 -5.33 1.55 -11.76
N ASN A 68 -4.97 0.29 -11.98
CA ASN A 68 -4.50 -0.57 -10.89
C ASN A 68 -3.37 -1.53 -11.34
N PRO A 69 -2.12 -1.17 -11.06
CA PRO A 69 -1.22 -2.10 -10.39
C PRO A 69 -0.52 -1.44 -9.18
N ALA A 70 -0.11 -2.30 -8.23
CA ALA A 70 0.60 -1.94 -7.00
C ALA A 70 1.92 -1.15 -7.23
N GLU A 71 2.42 -1.15 -8.46
CA GLU A 71 3.34 -0.15 -8.99
C GLU A 71 2.76 0.34 -10.32
N PRO A 72 2.52 1.65 -10.52
CA PRO A 72 2.19 2.14 -11.85
C PRO A 72 3.32 1.69 -12.79
N PRO A 73 3.02 1.21 -14.01
CA PRO A 73 4.09 0.85 -14.96
C PRO A 73 5.07 2.04 -15.09
N PRO A 74 6.32 1.87 -15.52
CA PRO A 74 7.15 3.02 -15.87
C PRO A 74 6.36 3.92 -16.82
N ASP A 75 6.27 5.20 -16.48
CA ASP A 75 5.53 6.16 -17.28
C ASP A 75 6.22 6.24 -18.66
N PRO A 76 5.58 5.78 -19.76
CA PRO A 76 6.24 5.76 -21.06
C PRO A 76 6.68 7.17 -21.50
N LEU A 77 6.08 8.21 -20.93
CA LEU A 77 6.49 9.60 -21.15
C LEU A 77 7.84 9.92 -20.51
N LEU A 78 8.13 9.39 -19.31
CA LEU A 78 9.45 9.59 -18.68
C LEU A 78 10.57 8.93 -19.50
N ALA A 79 10.32 7.76 -20.09
CA ALA A 79 11.28 7.11 -20.97
C ALA A 79 11.61 8.00 -22.18
N GLY A 80 10.60 8.67 -22.76
CA GLY A 80 10.80 9.60 -23.87
C GLY A 80 11.55 10.89 -23.51
N LEU A 81 11.55 11.30 -22.24
CA LEU A 81 12.28 12.47 -21.77
C LEU A 81 13.75 12.18 -21.45
N THR A 82 14.17 10.91 -21.40
CA THR A 82 15.54 10.56 -20.99
C THR A 82 16.58 11.11 -21.95
N ASP A 83 16.25 11.18 -23.25
CA ASP A 83 17.16 11.68 -24.30
C ASP A 83 17.13 13.21 -24.46
N TRP A 84 16.25 13.92 -23.75
CA TRP A 84 16.17 15.37 -23.82
C TRP A 84 17.30 16.00 -23.02
N THR A 85 17.80 17.14 -23.48
CA THR A 85 18.73 18.03 -22.75
C THR A 85 18.01 18.77 -21.63
N ASP A 86 18.77 19.31 -20.66
CA ASP A 86 18.20 20.07 -19.55
C ASP A 86 17.55 21.37 -20.06
N GLU A 87 18.12 21.97 -21.11
CA GLU A 87 17.58 23.13 -21.81
C GLU A 87 16.24 22.82 -22.50
N GLU A 88 16.10 21.66 -23.14
CA GLU A 88 14.84 21.24 -23.78
C GLU A 88 13.74 21.01 -22.75
N ILE A 89 14.08 20.39 -21.60
CA ILE A 89 13.13 20.19 -20.50
C ILE A 89 12.70 21.54 -19.93
N ARG A 90 13.65 22.46 -19.69
CA ARG A 90 13.35 23.80 -19.16
C ARG A 90 12.48 24.61 -20.13
N ALA A 91 12.83 24.65 -21.41
CA ALA A 91 12.07 25.36 -22.43
C ALA A 91 10.64 24.82 -22.56
N ALA A 92 10.47 23.49 -22.60
CA ALA A 92 9.15 22.88 -22.67
C ALA A 92 8.33 23.11 -21.40
N LEU A 93 8.97 23.13 -20.22
CA LEU A 93 8.29 23.44 -18.97
C LEU A 93 7.80 24.89 -18.97
N GLU A 94 8.65 25.85 -19.31
CA GLU A 94 8.33 27.27 -19.41
C GLU A 94 7.17 27.51 -20.41
N GLU A 95 7.23 26.87 -21.59
CA GLU A 95 6.13 26.94 -22.55
C GLU A 95 4.84 26.34 -21.99
N SER A 96 4.91 25.16 -21.35
CA SER A 96 3.73 24.50 -20.79
C SER A 96 3.05 25.33 -19.69
N LEU A 97 3.81 26.13 -18.95
CA LEU A 97 3.27 27.04 -17.93
C LEU A 97 2.42 28.16 -18.54
N LEU A 98 2.52 28.44 -19.83
CA LEU A 98 1.65 29.41 -20.54
C LEU A 98 0.25 28.85 -20.84
N HIS A 99 0.05 27.54 -20.65
CA HIS A 99 -1.14 26.80 -21.04
C HIS A 99 -1.81 26.15 -19.82
N PRO A 100 -2.80 26.81 -19.18
CA PRO A 100 -3.44 26.30 -17.97
C PRO A 100 -4.03 24.89 -18.08
N GLU A 101 -4.43 24.48 -19.28
CA GLU A 101 -4.92 23.13 -19.58
C GLU A 101 -3.86 22.04 -19.42
N LEU A 102 -2.56 22.37 -19.49
CA LEU A 102 -1.45 21.43 -19.29
C LEU A 102 -1.11 21.24 -17.80
N LEU A 103 -1.57 22.15 -16.94
CA LEU A 103 -1.51 22.02 -15.48
C LEU A 103 -2.61 21.09 -14.94
N LEU A 104 -3.79 21.07 -15.56
CA LEU A 104 -4.97 20.36 -15.07
C LEU A 104 -5.04 18.89 -15.57
N HIS A 105 -5.48 17.99 -14.68
CA HIS A 105 -5.80 16.61 -15.02
C HIS A 105 -7.24 16.46 -15.51
N ASN A 106 -7.44 15.72 -16.60
CA ASN A 106 -8.70 15.03 -16.89
C ASN A 106 -8.47 13.51 -16.83
N GLY A 107 -8.56 12.91 -15.64
CA GLY A 107 -8.69 11.44 -15.50
C GLY A 107 -7.51 10.64 -14.95
N GLY A 108 -6.77 11.15 -13.96
CA GLY A 108 -5.93 10.31 -13.08
C GLY A 108 -4.47 10.06 -13.50
N LYS A 109 -3.89 10.89 -14.39
CA LYS A 109 -2.45 10.86 -14.74
C LYS A 109 -1.84 12.25 -14.69
N LEU A 110 -0.59 12.35 -14.23
CA LEU A 110 0.20 13.60 -14.19
C LEU A 110 0.05 14.37 -15.50
N GLY A 111 -0.38 15.64 -15.42
CA GLY A 111 -0.38 16.55 -16.56
C GLY A 111 1.04 16.74 -17.09
N LEU A 112 1.17 17.21 -18.33
CA LEU A 112 2.49 17.39 -18.97
C LEU A 112 3.39 18.32 -18.14
N THR A 113 2.84 19.42 -17.62
CA THR A 113 3.59 20.39 -16.81
C THR A 113 4.13 19.77 -15.49
N PRO A 114 3.30 19.10 -14.65
CA PRO A 114 3.78 18.28 -13.53
C PRO A 114 4.87 17.27 -13.89
N LEU A 115 4.77 16.62 -15.05
CA LEU A 115 5.73 15.60 -15.49
C LEU A 115 7.08 16.22 -15.88
N LEU A 116 7.07 17.33 -16.63
CA LEU A 116 8.28 18.09 -16.98
C LEU A 116 8.94 18.69 -15.73
N PHE A 117 8.14 19.22 -14.81
CA PHE A 117 8.66 19.76 -13.56
C PHE A 117 9.30 18.69 -12.67
N ARG A 118 8.68 17.50 -12.57
CA ARG A 118 9.30 16.34 -11.91
C ARG A 118 10.65 15.99 -12.53
N GLU A 119 10.74 16.01 -13.86
CA GLU A 119 11.98 15.67 -14.56
C GLU A 119 13.07 16.73 -14.34
N LEU A 120 12.70 18.02 -14.30
CA LEU A 120 13.62 19.09 -13.92
C LEU A 120 14.14 18.91 -12.49
N ILE A 121 13.25 18.66 -11.51
CA ILE A 121 13.64 18.37 -10.10
C ILE A 121 14.68 17.24 -10.02
N ARG A 122 14.49 16.18 -10.81
CA ARG A 122 15.37 15.00 -10.83
C ARG A 122 16.76 15.32 -11.41
N ARG A 123 16.83 16.21 -12.40
CA ARG A 123 18.06 16.55 -13.14
C ARG A 123 18.83 17.69 -12.48
N ASP A 124 18.12 18.76 -12.12
CA ASP A 124 18.65 19.99 -11.55
C ASP A 124 17.64 20.58 -10.56
N PHE A 125 17.77 20.13 -9.31
CA PHE A 125 16.92 20.58 -8.21
C PHE A 125 17.03 22.08 -7.94
N ASP A 126 18.23 22.66 -8.08
CA ASP A 126 18.46 24.07 -7.78
C ASP A 126 17.76 24.96 -8.82
N SER A 127 17.86 24.62 -10.11
CA SER A 127 17.08 25.29 -11.17
C SER A 127 15.57 25.10 -10.98
N ALA A 128 15.12 23.92 -10.54
CA ALA A 128 13.71 23.69 -10.25
C ALA A 128 13.19 24.60 -9.11
N MET A 129 14.00 24.80 -8.07
CA MET A 129 13.69 25.67 -6.94
C MET A 129 13.69 27.14 -7.31
N GLU A 130 14.65 27.58 -8.14
CA GLU A 130 14.68 28.94 -8.70
C GLU A 130 13.41 29.21 -9.50
N LEU A 131 13.08 28.35 -10.47
CA LEU A 131 11.86 28.45 -11.27
C LEU A 131 10.61 28.48 -10.38
N PHE A 132 10.51 27.58 -9.40
CA PHE A 132 9.36 27.50 -8.50
C PHE A 132 9.16 28.79 -7.69
N GLY A 133 10.25 29.43 -7.25
CA GLY A 133 10.21 30.70 -6.53
C GLY A 133 9.75 31.88 -7.37
N GLU A 134 9.88 31.81 -8.69
CA GLU A 134 9.43 32.84 -9.64
C GLU A 134 7.97 32.65 -10.09
N LEU A 135 7.36 31.50 -9.80
CA LEU A 135 6.01 31.20 -10.27
C LEU A 135 4.95 32.08 -9.59
N PRO A 136 3.90 32.50 -10.32
CA PRO A 136 2.68 33.02 -9.72
C PRO A 136 2.08 32.03 -8.71
N PRO A 137 1.43 32.49 -7.63
CA PRO A 137 0.92 31.63 -6.55
C PRO A 137 0.06 30.45 -7.02
N GLU A 138 -0.80 30.66 -8.01
CA GLU A 138 -1.66 29.62 -8.58
C GLU A 138 -0.89 28.45 -9.23
N LYS A 139 0.22 28.74 -9.91
CA LYS A 139 1.06 27.72 -10.56
C LYS A 139 1.96 27.03 -9.55
N ALA A 140 2.50 27.80 -8.60
CA ALA A 140 3.24 27.26 -7.47
C ALA A 140 2.37 26.30 -6.65
N GLU A 141 1.11 26.65 -6.37
CA GLU A 141 0.16 25.77 -5.68
C GLU A 141 -0.09 24.47 -6.46
N ALA A 142 -0.31 24.57 -7.78
CA ALA A 142 -0.53 23.42 -8.66
C ALA A 142 0.68 22.47 -8.73
N LEU A 143 1.89 23.01 -8.68
CA LEU A 143 3.14 22.23 -8.75
C LEU A 143 3.71 21.84 -7.38
N SER A 144 3.21 22.41 -6.29
CA SER A 144 3.72 22.15 -4.94
C SER A 144 3.73 20.67 -4.57
N ALA A 145 2.69 19.91 -4.93
CA ALA A 145 2.67 18.47 -4.66
C ALA A 145 3.82 17.76 -5.39
N VAL A 146 4.07 18.11 -6.65
CA VAL A 146 5.17 17.53 -7.44
C VAL A 146 6.52 17.85 -6.80
N LEU A 147 6.74 19.10 -6.39
CA LEU A 147 7.96 19.50 -5.68
C LEU A 147 8.15 18.67 -4.42
N LEU A 148 7.12 18.63 -3.57
CA LEU A 148 7.20 17.98 -2.27
C LEU A 148 7.41 16.47 -2.39
N PHE A 149 6.78 15.79 -3.35
CA PHE A 149 6.90 14.33 -3.53
C PHE A 149 8.17 13.88 -4.25
N ASN A 150 8.90 14.79 -4.89
CA ASN A 150 10.14 14.49 -5.61
C ASN A 150 11.35 15.19 -4.96
N TRP A 151 11.22 15.60 -3.70
CA TRP A 151 12.31 16.25 -2.98
C TRP A 151 13.50 15.28 -2.83
N PRO A 152 14.74 15.68 -3.16
CA PRO A 152 15.90 14.80 -3.05
C PRO A 152 16.20 14.36 -1.62
N ALA A 153 16.46 13.07 -1.41
CA ALA A 153 16.73 12.51 -0.08
C ALA A 153 18.03 13.06 0.55
N ASP A 154 19.04 13.35 -0.26
CA ASP A 154 20.31 13.99 0.14
C ASP A 154 20.14 15.46 0.53
N ARG A 155 18.98 16.06 0.27
CA ARG A 155 18.59 17.42 0.67
C ARG A 155 17.51 17.44 1.75
N ALA A 156 17.49 16.42 2.60
CA ALA A 156 16.54 16.31 3.72
C ALA A 156 16.47 17.61 4.56
N ALA A 157 17.61 18.10 5.03
CA ALA A 157 17.69 19.27 5.91
C ALA A 157 17.11 20.54 5.25
N ASP A 158 17.40 20.74 3.96
CA ASP A 158 16.84 21.85 3.16
C ASP A 158 15.31 21.72 3.06
N GLY A 159 14.81 20.49 2.90
CA GLY A 159 13.39 20.19 2.88
C GLY A 159 12.69 20.55 4.19
N LEU A 160 13.31 20.23 5.34
CA LEU A 160 12.74 20.61 6.63
C LEU A 160 12.75 22.13 6.85
N ALA A 161 13.82 22.81 6.41
CA ALA A 161 13.88 24.27 6.44
C ALA A 161 12.78 24.89 5.55
N PHE A 162 12.58 24.35 4.35
CA PHE A 162 11.53 24.77 3.43
C PHE A 162 10.13 24.57 4.04
N LEU A 163 9.88 23.40 4.64
CA LEU A 163 8.61 23.09 5.32
C LEU A 163 8.29 24.11 6.42
N ARG A 164 9.28 24.44 7.26
CA ARG A 164 9.13 25.41 8.35
C ARG A 164 8.86 26.82 7.83
N ALA A 165 9.58 27.24 6.79
CA ALA A 165 9.40 28.55 6.18
C ALA A 165 8.04 28.70 5.47
N ASN A 166 7.44 27.59 5.03
CA ASN A 166 6.24 27.57 4.19
C ASN A 166 5.08 26.75 4.80
N SER A 167 5.00 26.66 6.13
CA SER A 167 4.06 25.76 6.83
C SER A 167 2.59 25.94 6.43
N ALA A 168 2.15 27.19 6.19
CA ALA A 168 0.79 27.49 5.72
C ALA A 168 0.49 26.91 4.33
N PHE A 169 1.49 26.90 3.45
CA PHE A 169 1.40 26.39 2.08
C PHE A 169 1.50 24.86 2.02
N VAL A 170 2.25 24.27 2.96
CA VAL A 170 2.65 22.86 2.90
C VAL A 170 1.85 21.96 3.87
N SER A 171 1.08 22.52 4.80
CA SER A 171 0.41 21.84 5.93
C SER A 171 0.06 20.35 5.76
N ARG A 172 -0.79 19.97 4.80
CA ARG A 172 -1.19 18.56 4.57
C ARG A 172 -0.27 17.77 3.65
N ARG A 173 0.56 18.44 2.86
CA ARG A 173 1.45 17.84 1.83
C ARG A 173 2.89 17.67 2.30
N GLY A 174 3.26 18.29 3.42
CA GLY A 174 4.61 18.27 4.00
C GLY A 174 5.06 16.95 4.59
N ILE A 175 4.16 15.97 4.68
CA ILE A 175 4.46 14.66 5.27
C ILE A 175 5.62 13.95 4.55
N HIS A 176 5.78 14.15 3.24
CA HIS A 176 6.89 13.56 2.50
C HIS A 176 8.24 14.13 2.96
N LEU A 177 8.34 15.46 3.16
CA LEU A 177 9.54 16.10 3.67
C LEU A 177 9.84 15.66 5.11
N ILE A 178 8.81 15.48 5.93
CA ILE A 178 8.95 14.90 7.27
C ILE A 178 9.55 13.50 7.17
N ASN A 179 9.01 12.62 6.31
CA ASN A 179 9.47 11.24 6.18
C ASN A 179 10.90 11.12 5.64
N ILE A 180 11.31 11.99 4.70
CA ILE A 180 12.72 12.05 4.25
C ILE A 180 13.64 12.44 5.42
N ASN A 181 13.25 13.44 6.22
CA ASN A 181 14.07 13.87 7.36
C ASN A 181 14.14 12.82 8.47
N LEU A 182 13.04 12.12 8.73
CA LEU A 182 13.02 11.00 9.66
C LEU A 182 13.88 9.84 9.15
N THR A 183 13.88 9.57 7.84
CA THR A 183 14.76 8.57 7.22
C THR A 183 16.22 8.97 7.41
N ALA A 184 16.58 10.22 7.10
CA ALA A 184 17.93 10.74 7.33
C ALA A 184 18.34 10.62 8.80
N ALA A 185 17.46 10.99 9.74
CA ALA A 185 17.72 10.84 11.17
C ALA A 185 17.85 9.36 11.60
N ALA A 186 17.05 8.46 11.03
CA ALA A 186 17.15 7.02 11.29
C ALA A 186 18.49 6.44 10.83
N THR A 187 19.10 6.95 9.75
CA THR A 187 20.46 6.56 9.34
C THR A 187 21.54 6.94 10.36
N LEU A 188 21.29 7.98 11.17
CA LEU A 188 22.19 8.41 12.25
C LEU A 188 21.91 7.69 13.58
N GLY A 189 20.75 7.06 13.71
CA GLY A 189 20.39 6.19 14.83
C GLY A 189 19.18 6.67 15.65
N VAL A 190 18.83 5.87 16.67
CA VAL A 190 17.62 6.08 17.50
C VAL A 190 17.62 7.45 18.20
N SER A 191 18.78 7.90 18.70
CA SER A 191 18.88 9.19 19.40
C SER A 191 18.50 10.37 18.49
N GLU A 192 19.04 10.41 17.27
CA GLU A 192 18.74 11.48 16.31
C GLU A 192 17.28 11.42 15.84
N LEU A 193 16.77 10.21 15.56
CA LEU A 193 15.38 10.03 15.17
C LEU A 193 14.41 10.52 16.25
N THR A 194 14.61 10.12 17.50
CA THR A 194 13.76 10.52 18.62
C THR A 194 13.87 12.02 18.93
N ALA A 195 15.06 12.59 18.83
CA ALA A 195 15.26 14.04 18.96
C ALA A 195 14.46 14.81 17.88
N LEU A 196 14.52 14.36 16.62
CA LEU A 196 13.76 14.99 15.54
C LEU A 196 12.24 14.86 15.74
N ILE A 197 11.75 13.68 16.13
CA ILE A 197 10.32 13.47 16.43
C ILE A 197 9.85 14.45 17.51
N ARG A 198 10.62 14.60 18.59
CA ARG A 198 10.33 15.54 19.67
C ARG A 198 10.27 16.98 19.16
N THR A 199 11.25 17.39 18.36
CA THR A 199 11.30 18.72 17.77
C THR A 199 10.09 19.00 16.87
N LEU A 200 9.74 18.08 15.97
CA LEU A 200 8.59 18.22 15.08
C LEU A 200 7.28 18.34 15.87
N ARG A 201 7.11 17.53 16.92
CA ARG A 201 5.94 17.61 17.81
C ARG A 201 5.86 18.95 18.54
N ALA A 202 7.00 19.45 19.04
CA ALA A 202 7.06 20.76 19.70
C ALA A 202 6.75 21.92 18.75
N GLU A 203 7.05 21.76 17.46
CA GLU A 203 6.72 22.72 16.39
C GLU A 203 5.25 22.62 15.93
N GLY A 204 4.46 21.73 16.53
CA GLY A 204 3.03 21.57 16.21
C GLY A 204 2.77 20.77 14.94
N TYR A 205 3.79 20.11 14.37
CA TYR A 205 3.53 19.11 13.36
C TYR A 205 2.81 17.95 14.01
N ASP A 206 1.62 17.66 13.49
CA ASP A 206 0.98 16.39 13.74
C ASP A 206 1.80 15.33 13.03
N VAL A 207 2.82 14.85 13.73
CA VAL A 207 3.45 13.56 13.46
C VAL A 207 2.43 12.48 13.85
N ALA A 208 1.18 12.60 13.37
CA ALA A 208 0.14 11.62 13.45
C ALA A 208 0.72 10.42 12.75
N PHE A 209 1.25 9.54 13.57
CA PHE A 209 2.02 8.39 13.19
C PHE A 209 1.30 7.46 12.20
N HIS A 210 -0.02 7.63 12.01
CA HIS A 210 -0.81 7.07 10.91
C HIS A 210 -0.22 7.35 9.52
N SER A 211 0.42 8.51 9.35
CA SER A 211 0.88 9.03 8.05
C SER A 211 2.39 8.89 7.80
N MET A 212 3.17 8.47 8.80
CA MET A 212 4.59 8.16 8.60
C MET A 212 4.81 6.85 7.85
N LEU A 213 3.86 5.91 7.91
CA LEU A 213 4.15 4.51 7.56
C LEU A 213 2.98 3.73 6.91
N GLY A 214 1.77 4.30 6.87
CA GLY A 214 0.60 3.70 6.21
C GLY A 214 0.46 4.21 4.78
N GLY A 215 0.81 3.39 3.80
CA GLY A 215 0.72 3.72 2.37
C GLY A 215 -0.73 3.94 1.93
N SER A 216 -1.23 5.16 2.08
CA SER A 216 -2.12 5.68 1.05
C SER A 216 -1.26 5.93 -0.19
N ILE A 217 -1.82 5.65 -1.36
CA ILE A 217 -1.12 5.69 -2.65
C ILE A 217 -0.33 7.00 -2.78
N GLY A 218 1.01 6.93 -2.75
CA GLY A 218 1.91 8.05 -3.03
C GLY A 218 2.71 8.63 -1.86
N THR A 219 2.57 8.16 -0.60
CA THR A 219 3.43 8.63 0.50
C THR A 219 4.69 7.77 0.68
N THR A 220 5.85 8.40 0.75
CA THR A 220 7.13 7.74 1.05
C THR A 220 7.14 7.33 2.52
N LYS A 221 7.45 6.06 2.81
CA LYS A 221 7.58 5.56 4.19
C LYS A 221 8.92 5.99 4.76
N VAL A 222 9.02 6.10 6.09
CA VAL A 222 10.34 6.22 6.74
C VAL A 222 11.12 4.93 6.48
N GLU A 223 12.32 5.07 5.91
CA GLU A 223 13.22 3.94 5.69
C GLU A 223 14.20 3.81 6.86
N PHE A 224 14.42 2.58 7.30
CA PHE A 224 15.35 2.26 8.38
C PHE A 224 16.57 1.55 7.79
N PRO A 225 17.81 1.94 8.17
CA PRO A 225 19.01 1.26 7.68
C PRO A 225 19.06 -0.19 8.18
N PRO A 226 19.81 -1.09 7.51
CA PRO A 226 20.04 -2.45 8.02
C PRO A 226 20.64 -2.43 9.42
N GLY A 227 20.08 -3.23 10.33
CA GLY A 227 20.56 -3.33 11.72
C GLY A 227 20.15 -2.15 12.60
N PHE A 228 19.15 -1.36 12.19
CA PHE A 228 18.57 -0.30 13.01
C PHE A 228 18.04 -0.85 14.35
N ASP A 229 18.25 -0.11 15.44
CA ASP A 229 17.82 -0.50 16.79
C ASP A 229 16.33 -0.19 17.01
N PHE A 230 15.47 -1.02 16.44
CA PHE A 230 14.02 -0.93 16.60
C PHE A 230 13.56 -1.10 18.06
N SER A 231 14.25 -1.95 18.83
CA SER A 231 13.96 -2.15 20.26
C SER A 231 14.17 -0.85 21.03
N GLY A 232 15.34 -0.22 20.87
CA GLY A 232 15.63 1.08 21.48
C GLY A 232 14.60 2.13 21.10
N LEU A 233 14.20 2.18 19.82
CA LEU A 233 13.17 3.10 19.35
C LEU A 233 11.81 2.87 20.03
N LEU A 234 11.34 1.63 20.10
CA LEU A 234 10.04 1.28 20.68
C LEU A 234 9.98 1.43 22.21
N THR A 235 11.13 1.43 22.87
CA THR A 235 11.26 1.76 24.30
C THR A 235 11.38 3.26 24.59
N SER A 236 11.52 4.10 23.56
CA SER A 236 11.62 5.55 23.76
C SER A 236 10.28 6.16 24.18
N GLU A 237 10.34 7.17 25.04
CA GLU A 237 9.15 7.92 25.51
C GLU A 237 8.38 8.56 24.34
N GLU A 238 9.06 8.88 23.24
CA GLU A 238 8.45 9.54 22.08
C GLU A 238 7.50 8.63 21.29
N ILE A 239 7.70 7.31 21.36
CA ILE A 239 6.98 6.32 20.53
C ILE A 239 6.21 5.31 21.37
N ALA A 240 6.76 4.90 22.53
CA ALA A 240 6.22 3.95 23.51
C ALA A 240 5.10 3.02 23.00
N PHE A 241 5.43 1.76 22.72
CA PHE A 241 4.43 0.79 22.29
C PHE A 241 3.37 0.52 23.35
N SER A 242 2.10 0.59 22.94
CA SER A 242 0.95 0.18 23.73
C SER A 242 0.18 -0.94 23.02
N PRO A 243 0.08 -2.15 23.61
CA PRO A 243 -0.76 -3.22 23.08
C PRO A 243 -2.24 -2.81 23.07
N GLY A 244 -2.97 -3.18 22.02
CA GLY A 244 -4.44 -3.03 21.96
C GLY A 244 -4.95 -1.72 21.36
N THR A 245 -4.10 -0.74 21.13
CA THR A 245 -4.44 0.40 20.26
C THR A 245 -3.99 0.08 18.84
N THR A 246 -4.93 -0.32 17.99
CA THR A 246 -4.72 -0.50 16.54
C THR A 246 -4.38 0.82 15.83
N THR A 247 -4.36 1.95 16.54
CA THR A 247 -3.81 3.20 16.05
C THR A 247 -2.29 3.12 15.97
N THR A 248 -1.78 2.56 14.85
CA THR A 248 -0.83 3.04 13.80
C THR A 248 0.67 3.32 13.85
N PRO A 249 1.31 4.02 14.82
CA PRO A 249 2.75 4.27 14.75
C PRO A 249 3.57 3.02 14.65
N THR A 250 3.26 2.12 15.56
CA THR A 250 4.07 0.97 15.85
C THR A 250 3.87 -0.07 14.77
N TYR A 251 2.71 -0.10 14.12
CA TYR A 251 2.45 -0.96 12.96
C TYR A 251 3.48 -0.77 11.86
N GLY A 252 3.79 0.47 11.49
CA GLY A 252 4.78 0.76 10.47
C GLY A 252 6.20 0.39 10.87
N ILE A 253 6.57 0.70 12.12
CA ILE A 253 7.88 0.38 12.68
C ILE A 253 8.06 -1.14 12.74
N PHE A 254 7.02 -1.87 13.17
CA PHE A 254 7.02 -3.33 13.15
C PHE A 254 7.02 -3.90 11.74
N SER A 255 6.31 -3.29 10.77
CA SER A 255 6.41 -3.72 9.37
C SER A 255 7.85 -3.64 8.89
N ALA A 256 8.52 -2.50 9.10
CA ALA A 256 9.92 -2.34 8.74
C ALA A 256 10.84 -3.30 9.51
N TRP A 257 10.60 -3.49 10.81
CA TRP A 257 11.39 -4.44 11.61
C TRP A 257 11.18 -5.87 11.15
N ILE A 258 9.96 -6.29 10.84
CA ILE A 258 9.65 -7.64 10.35
C ILE A 258 10.27 -7.89 8.98
N ASP A 259 10.29 -6.87 8.10
CA ASP A 259 10.96 -6.95 6.81
C ASP A 259 12.48 -7.15 6.95
N GLN A 260 13.11 -6.63 8.01
CA GLN A 260 14.54 -6.81 8.28
C GLN A 260 14.86 -8.06 9.11
N ASP A 261 14.16 -8.28 10.23
CA ASP A 261 14.34 -9.38 11.18
C ASP A 261 13.03 -9.68 11.93
N ARG A 262 12.14 -10.45 11.28
CA ARG A 262 10.88 -10.90 11.88
C ARG A 262 11.02 -11.72 13.15
N GLU A 263 12.13 -12.42 13.36
CA GLU A 263 12.32 -13.20 14.57
C GLU A 263 12.57 -12.28 15.76
N ALA A 264 13.48 -11.32 15.61
CA ALA A 264 13.77 -10.33 16.66
C ALA A 264 12.50 -9.53 17.03
N ALA A 265 11.74 -9.07 16.03
CA ALA A 265 10.50 -8.33 16.25
C ALA A 265 9.46 -9.15 17.07
N PHE A 266 9.26 -10.42 16.70
CA PHE A 266 8.36 -11.31 17.43
C PHE A 266 8.83 -11.59 18.85
N GLN A 267 10.12 -11.91 19.03
CA GLN A 267 10.68 -12.19 20.35
C GLN A 267 10.55 -10.99 21.27
N TRP A 268 10.82 -9.78 20.77
CA TRP A 268 10.67 -8.56 21.54
C TRP A 268 9.21 -8.34 21.97
N LEU A 269 8.26 -8.42 21.03
CA LEU A 269 6.84 -8.26 21.35
C LEU A 269 6.36 -9.26 22.38
N PHE A 270 6.74 -10.53 22.22
CA PHE A 270 6.34 -11.59 23.12
C PHE A 270 6.97 -11.43 24.51
N GLN A 271 8.25 -11.06 24.60
CA GLN A 271 8.94 -10.87 25.89
C GLN A 271 8.42 -9.65 26.67
N HIS A 272 8.12 -8.55 25.98
CA HIS A 272 7.73 -7.29 26.64
C HIS A 272 6.21 -7.17 26.87
N HIS A 273 5.40 -7.81 26.03
CA HIS A 273 3.94 -7.62 26.03
C HIS A 273 3.14 -8.93 26.00
N GLY A 274 3.82 -10.08 26.07
CA GLY A 274 3.19 -11.39 26.06
C GLY A 274 2.40 -11.66 24.78
N VAL A 275 1.35 -12.45 24.91
CA VAL A 275 0.48 -12.86 23.80
C VAL A 275 -0.20 -11.66 23.13
N LYS A 276 -0.67 -10.69 23.91
CA LYS A 276 -1.30 -9.46 23.38
C LYS A 276 -0.37 -8.65 22.48
N GLY A 277 0.94 -8.69 22.73
CA GLY A 277 1.93 -8.04 21.88
C GLY A 277 1.96 -8.58 20.46
N VAL A 278 1.84 -9.90 20.32
CA VAL A 278 1.95 -10.59 19.01
C VAL A 278 0.61 -10.76 18.30
N GLU A 279 -0.50 -10.43 18.96
CA GLU A 279 -1.86 -10.60 18.43
C GLU A 279 -2.06 -9.88 17.09
N ASN A 280 -1.50 -8.71 16.90
CA ASN A 280 -1.70 -7.92 15.67
C ASN A 280 -0.68 -8.23 14.56
N LEU A 281 0.29 -9.12 14.80
CA LEU A 281 1.35 -9.40 13.82
C LEU A 281 0.84 -10.09 12.55
N ASP A 282 -0.19 -10.92 12.66
CA ASP A 282 -0.79 -11.61 11.51
C ASP A 282 -1.23 -10.65 10.40
N GLY A 283 -1.74 -9.46 10.76
CA GLY A 283 -2.13 -8.44 9.78
C GLY A 283 -0.95 -7.97 8.93
N ILE A 284 0.19 -7.72 9.57
CA ILE A 284 1.45 -7.34 8.90
C ILE A 284 1.98 -8.51 8.07
N LEU A 285 2.07 -9.69 8.69
CA LEU A 285 2.65 -10.89 8.11
C LEU A 285 1.83 -11.45 6.94
N SER A 286 0.53 -11.21 6.90
CA SER A 286 -0.33 -11.59 5.77
C SER A 286 0.06 -10.94 4.43
N GLN A 287 0.82 -9.84 4.48
CA GLN A 287 1.34 -9.15 3.30
C GLN A 287 2.63 -9.79 2.76
N GLN A 288 3.28 -10.68 3.53
CA GLN A 288 4.49 -11.38 3.13
C GLN A 288 4.17 -12.78 2.59
N ALA A 289 4.94 -13.25 1.60
CA ALA A 289 4.67 -14.49 0.87
C ALA A 289 4.55 -15.74 1.76
N ASP A 290 5.31 -15.83 2.85
CA ASP A 290 5.28 -16.95 3.80
C ASP A 290 4.87 -16.51 5.23
N GLY A 291 4.46 -15.26 5.42
CA GLY A 291 4.32 -14.66 6.74
C GLY A 291 3.25 -15.33 7.60
N THR A 292 2.06 -15.59 7.06
CA THR A 292 1.01 -16.32 7.79
C THR A 292 1.45 -17.75 8.15
N ALA A 293 2.12 -18.46 7.24
CA ALA A 293 2.63 -19.81 7.51
C ALA A 293 3.72 -19.81 8.60
N TRP A 294 4.59 -18.80 8.58
CA TRP A 294 5.59 -18.59 9.61
C TRP A 294 4.92 -18.31 10.97
N PHE A 295 3.92 -17.43 11.02
CA PHE A 295 3.20 -17.09 12.25
C PHE A 295 2.48 -18.31 12.82
N SER A 296 1.77 -19.09 11.99
CA SER A 296 1.10 -20.33 12.42
C SER A 296 2.06 -21.33 13.06
N ARG A 297 3.32 -21.43 12.59
CA ARG A 297 4.34 -22.26 13.24
C ARG A 297 4.73 -21.73 14.62
N LYS A 298 4.83 -20.41 14.79
CA LYS A 298 5.09 -19.79 16.10
C LYS A 298 3.96 -20.06 17.07
N VAL A 299 2.71 -19.88 16.64
CA VAL A 299 1.53 -20.17 17.47
C VAL A 299 1.46 -21.65 17.84
N SER A 300 1.78 -22.56 16.92
CA SER A 300 1.80 -24.00 17.19
C SER A 300 2.86 -24.39 18.23
N ALA A 301 3.94 -23.60 18.36
CA ALA A 301 5.01 -23.83 19.33
C ALA A 301 4.79 -23.14 20.68
N MET A 302 3.74 -22.32 20.84
CA MET A 302 3.40 -21.70 22.12
C MET A 302 2.86 -22.73 23.12
N GLU A 303 3.00 -22.43 24.40
CA GLU A 303 2.33 -23.17 25.46
C GLU A 303 0.80 -23.11 25.28
N GLN A 304 0.09 -24.13 25.77
CA GLN A 304 -1.35 -24.27 25.53
C GLN A 304 -2.16 -23.05 26.01
N ASP A 305 -1.82 -22.49 27.17
CA ASP A 305 -2.51 -21.34 27.74
C ASP A 305 -2.27 -20.06 26.91
N GLN A 306 -1.04 -19.86 26.44
CA GLN A 306 -0.65 -18.72 25.60
C GLN A 306 -1.34 -18.79 24.22
N ARG A 307 -1.39 -19.98 23.64
CA ARG A 307 -2.09 -20.23 22.37
C ARG A 307 -3.60 -19.99 22.52
N THR A 308 -4.19 -20.45 23.62
CA THR A 308 -5.61 -20.23 23.93
C THR A 308 -5.92 -18.75 24.07
N GLU A 309 -5.09 -17.99 24.81
CA GLU A 309 -5.21 -16.54 24.94
C GLU A 309 -5.16 -15.85 23.56
N LEU A 310 -4.21 -16.24 22.71
CA LEU A 310 -4.02 -15.63 21.39
C LEU A 310 -5.23 -15.88 20.49
N LEU A 311 -5.67 -17.13 20.40
CA LEU A 311 -6.79 -17.51 19.55
C LEU A 311 -8.09 -16.87 20.04
N ARG A 312 -8.29 -16.75 21.37
CA ARG A 312 -9.43 -16.00 21.93
C ARG A 312 -9.40 -14.54 21.50
N GLY A 313 -8.25 -13.86 21.57
CA GLY A 313 -8.12 -12.49 21.07
C GLY A 313 -8.49 -12.36 19.59
N LYS A 314 -7.94 -13.26 18.75
CA LYS A 314 -8.26 -13.34 17.32
C LYS A 314 -9.72 -13.59 17.00
N THR A 315 -10.42 -14.29 17.89
CA THR A 315 -11.81 -14.69 17.68
C THR A 315 -12.72 -13.50 17.48
N VAL A 316 -12.48 -12.37 18.14
CA VAL A 316 -13.27 -11.15 17.95
C VAL A 316 -13.27 -10.72 16.49
N VAL A 317 -12.08 -10.63 15.88
CA VAL A 317 -11.93 -10.22 14.47
C VAL A 317 -12.46 -11.30 13.51
N TRP A 318 -12.26 -12.58 13.83
CA TRP A 318 -12.79 -13.68 13.01
C TRP A 318 -14.31 -13.80 13.09
N VAL A 319 -14.94 -13.48 14.21
CA VAL A 319 -16.40 -13.43 14.29
C VAL A 319 -16.94 -12.27 13.46
N GLU A 320 -16.29 -11.11 13.52
CA GLU A 320 -16.71 -9.94 12.74
C GLU A 320 -16.51 -10.17 11.23
N TYR A 321 -15.38 -10.80 10.85
CA TYR A 321 -14.99 -11.06 9.46
C TYR A 321 -14.48 -12.50 9.25
N PRO A 322 -15.34 -13.54 9.27
CA PRO A 322 -14.90 -14.94 9.23
C PRO A 322 -13.98 -15.30 8.08
N ARG A 323 -14.14 -14.66 6.92
CA ARG A 323 -13.32 -14.92 5.73
C ARG A 323 -11.83 -14.64 5.92
N ILE A 324 -11.45 -13.75 6.84
CA ILE A 324 -10.01 -13.48 7.06
C ILE A 324 -9.31 -14.67 7.73
N ALA A 325 -10.04 -15.55 8.42
CA ALA A 325 -9.50 -16.75 9.06
C ALA A 325 -9.05 -17.82 8.05
N ILE A 326 -9.50 -17.75 6.79
CA ILE A 326 -9.15 -18.71 5.72
C ILE A 326 -7.62 -18.77 5.53
N ALA A 327 -6.95 -17.63 5.56
CA ALA A 327 -5.50 -17.58 5.41
C ALA A 327 -4.80 -18.33 6.55
N ALA A 328 -5.25 -18.13 7.79
CA ALA A 328 -4.72 -18.80 8.97
C ALA A 328 -5.00 -20.32 8.95
N LEU A 329 -6.19 -20.74 8.53
CA LEU A 329 -6.53 -22.16 8.37
C LEU A 329 -5.63 -22.84 7.34
N ARG A 330 -5.49 -22.26 6.15
CA ARG A 330 -4.60 -22.80 5.09
C ARG A 330 -3.15 -22.90 5.56
N ALA A 331 -2.67 -21.88 6.26
CA ALA A 331 -1.33 -21.84 6.83
C ALA A 331 -1.09 -22.91 7.92
N ALA A 332 -2.15 -23.29 8.66
CA ALA A 332 -2.11 -24.27 9.72
C ALA A 332 -2.52 -25.69 9.29
N ARG A 333 -2.87 -25.92 8.01
CA ARG A 333 -3.49 -27.17 7.52
C ARG A 333 -2.80 -28.46 7.98
N GLU A 334 -1.48 -28.45 8.00
CA GLU A 334 -0.65 -29.61 8.34
C GLU A 334 -0.19 -29.61 9.81
N THR A 335 -0.80 -28.79 10.67
CA THR A 335 -0.46 -28.68 12.09
C THR A 335 -1.66 -28.97 12.99
N PRO A 336 -1.42 -29.38 14.26
CA PRO A 336 -2.50 -29.56 15.24
C PRO A 336 -3.37 -28.30 15.43
N LEU A 337 -2.80 -27.12 15.16
CA LEU A 337 -3.45 -25.82 15.27
C LEU A 337 -4.65 -25.67 14.32
N HIS A 338 -4.71 -26.40 13.20
CA HIS A 338 -5.80 -26.30 12.23
C HIS A 338 -7.18 -26.42 12.88
N ARG A 339 -7.37 -27.46 13.70
CA ARG A 339 -8.66 -27.71 14.37
C ARG A 339 -8.97 -26.66 15.43
N GLU A 340 -7.96 -26.16 16.13
CA GLU A 340 -8.13 -25.09 17.11
C GLU A 340 -8.59 -23.82 16.42
N ILE A 341 -7.87 -23.35 15.39
CA ILE A 341 -8.26 -22.17 14.59
C ILE A 341 -9.68 -22.33 14.04
N LEU A 342 -10.02 -23.50 13.51
CA LEU A 342 -11.36 -23.75 12.98
C LEU A 342 -12.45 -23.59 14.06
N GLY A 343 -12.21 -24.09 15.27
CA GLY A 343 -13.13 -23.95 16.41
C GLY A 343 -13.37 -22.49 16.80
N TYR A 344 -12.32 -21.67 16.81
CA TYR A 344 -12.43 -20.24 17.11
C TYR A 344 -13.03 -19.43 15.94
N ALA A 345 -12.62 -19.69 14.70
CA ALA A 345 -13.13 -18.96 13.53
C ALA A 345 -14.61 -19.30 13.22
N ALA A 346 -15.04 -20.53 13.48
CA ALA A 346 -16.43 -20.95 13.30
C ALA A 346 -17.40 -20.31 14.31
N GLN A 347 -16.91 -19.61 15.35
CA GLN A 347 -17.77 -18.89 16.29
C GLN A 347 -18.67 -17.87 15.60
N GLY A 348 -18.30 -17.35 14.42
CA GLY A 348 -19.14 -16.44 13.63
C GLY A 348 -20.54 -16.99 13.33
N LEU A 349 -20.74 -18.32 13.38
CA LEU A 349 -22.05 -18.96 13.26
C LEU A 349 -23.00 -18.57 14.40
N TYR A 350 -22.51 -18.50 15.64
CA TYR A 350 -23.31 -18.05 16.80
C TYR A 350 -23.76 -16.59 16.68
N TYR A 351 -23.02 -15.78 15.92
CA TYR A 351 -23.29 -14.35 15.68
C TYR A 351 -23.99 -14.09 14.34
N GLY A 352 -24.59 -15.12 13.75
CA GLY A 352 -25.40 -15.02 12.53
C GLY A 352 -24.61 -14.84 11.23
N LYS A 353 -23.27 -14.94 11.23
CA LYS A 353 -22.44 -14.74 10.04
C LYS A 353 -22.36 -15.99 9.15
N HIS A 354 -23.48 -16.68 8.93
CA HIS A 354 -23.52 -18.00 8.29
C HIS A 354 -22.85 -18.04 6.91
N GLN A 355 -23.18 -17.10 6.02
CA GLN A 355 -22.62 -17.04 4.66
C GLN A 355 -21.09 -16.88 4.64
N GLN A 356 -20.51 -16.30 5.69
CA GLN A 356 -19.07 -16.07 5.77
C GLN A 356 -18.34 -17.19 6.51
N ALA A 357 -18.97 -17.78 7.53
CA ALA A 357 -18.37 -18.80 8.39
C ALA A 357 -18.51 -20.23 7.83
N LEU A 358 -19.60 -20.56 7.12
CA LEU A 358 -19.80 -21.90 6.54
C LEU A 358 -18.68 -22.35 5.59
N PRO A 359 -18.14 -21.49 4.70
CA PRO A 359 -17.01 -21.87 3.85
C PRO A 359 -15.76 -22.31 4.61
N LEU A 360 -15.58 -21.89 5.87
CA LEU A 360 -14.45 -22.33 6.69
C LEU A 360 -14.49 -23.84 6.98
N LEU A 361 -15.70 -24.42 7.04
CA LEU A 361 -15.91 -25.83 7.35
C LEU A 361 -15.63 -26.74 6.15
N GLU A 362 -15.48 -26.18 4.94
CA GLU A 362 -15.13 -26.97 3.76
C GLU A 362 -13.75 -27.64 3.88
N ASP A 363 -12.87 -27.07 4.71
CA ASP A 363 -11.56 -27.66 5.04
C ASP A 363 -11.69 -28.98 5.82
N ILE A 364 -12.86 -29.30 6.41
CA ILE A 364 -13.19 -30.64 6.89
C ILE A 364 -13.66 -31.47 5.68
N PRO A 365 -12.94 -32.53 5.24
CA PRO A 365 -13.25 -33.20 3.97
C PRO A 365 -14.60 -33.93 3.94
N GLY A 366 -15.00 -34.54 5.06
CA GLY A 366 -16.21 -35.35 5.15
C GLY A 366 -17.45 -34.52 5.50
N PRO A 367 -18.56 -34.61 4.73
CA PRO A 367 -19.78 -33.87 5.03
C PRO A 367 -20.37 -34.27 6.39
N GLU A 368 -20.34 -35.56 6.74
CA GLU A 368 -20.74 -36.05 8.07
C GLU A 368 -19.85 -35.51 9.19
N ASP A 369 -18.54 -35.37 8.94
CA ASP A 369 -17.61 -34.81 9.93
C ASP A 369 -17.84 -33.31 10.13
N ARG A 370 -18.27 -32.58 9.10
CA ARG A 370 -18.71 -31.17 9.22
C ARG A 370 -19.93 -31.05 10.12
N LEU A 371 -20.93 -31.91 9.90
CA LEU A 371 -22.14 -31.94 10.73
C LEU A 371 -21.78 -32.27 12.19
N ARG A 372 -20.95 -33.29 12.42
CA ARG A 372 -20.48 -33.64 13.76
C ARG A 372 -19.67 -32.51 14.40
N PHE A 373 -18.85 -31.80 13.64
CA PHE A 373 -18.12 -30.65 14.14
C PHE A 373 -19.10 -29.57 14.64
N LEU A 374 -20.11 -29.22 13.85
CA LEU A 374 -21.12 -28.23 14.22
C LEU A 374 -21.92 -28.63 15.47
N GLU A 375 -22.27 -29.91 15.60
CA GLU A 375 -22.98 -30.43 16.77
C GLU A 375 -22.17 -30.31 18.07
N ASN A 376 -20.84 -30.35 17.96
CA ASN A 376 -19.93 -30.35 19.10
C ASN A 376 -19.14 -29.04 19.26
N LEU A 377 -19.36 -28.05 18.41
CA LEU A 377 -18.65 -26.77 18.45
C LEU A 377 -19.02 -26.05 19.76
N PRO A 378 -18.08 -25.88 20.72
CA PRO A 378 -18.38 -25.13 21.94
C PRO A 378 -18.62 -23.66 21.60
N GLN A 379 -19.55 -23.02 22.29
CA GLN A 379 -19.65 -21.58 22.27
C GLN A 379 -18.54 -20.97 23.11
N ILE A 380 -17.94 -19.89 22.61
CA ILE A 380 -16.94 -19.12 23.32
C ILE A 380 -17.60 -17.80 23.71
N ASP A 381 -17.58 -17.49 25.01
CA ASP A 381 -18.01 -16.20 25.52
C ASP A 381 -17.04 -15.11 25.04
N LEU A 382 -17.56 -14.19 24.24
CA LEU A 382 -16.82 -13.04 23.70
C LEU A 382 -17.47 -11.78 24.24
N ALA A 383 -16.65 -10.81 24.65
CA ALA A 383 -17.13 -9.54 25.19
C ALA A 383 -18.17 -8.85 24.26
N ASP A 384 -19.10 -8.12 24.87
CA ASP A 384 -20.29 -7.47 24.29
C ASP A 384 -20.06 -6.53 23.09
N SER A 385 -18.82 -6.32 22.64
CA SER A 385 -18.45 -5.37 21.60
C SER A 385 -18.54 -5.91 20.17
N ILE A 386 -19.04 -7.13 19.95
CA ILE A 386 -19.17 -7.69 18.60
C ILE A 386 -20.41 -7.13 17.91
N TYR A 387 -20.19 -6.43 16.80
CA TYR A 387 -21.28 -5.93 15.97
C TYR A 387 -22.02 -7.09 15.26
N THR A 388 -23.16 -7.47 15.81
CA THR A 388 -24.12 -8.33 15.12
C THR A 388 -24.97 -7.49 14.20
N ASP A 389 -24.78 -7.66 12.89
CA ASP A 389 -25.72 -7.14 11.89
C ASP A 389 -26.93 -8.09 11.87
N PRO A 390 -28.13 -7.64 12.31
CA PRO A 390 -29.32 -8.48 12.33
C PRO A 390 -29.70 -9.02 10.95
N ASP A 391 -29.35 -8.29 9.88
CA ASP A 391 -29.67 -8.64 8.50
C ASP A 391 -28.66 -9.62 7.88
N ALA A 392 -27.50 -9.83 8.52
CA ALA A 392 -26.51 -10.80 8.06
C ALA A 392 -26.91 -12.26 8.33
N ARG A 393 -27.96 -12.47 9.14
CA ARG A 393 -28.43 -13.80 9.53
C ARG A 393 -29.25 -14.44 8.41
N ASP A 394 -28.61 -15.35 7.69
CA ASP A 394 -29.23 -16.16 6.64
C ASP A 394 -29.44 -17.60 7.10
N ASP A 395 -30.53 -17.83 7.83
CA ASP A 395 -30.90 -19.17 8.33
C ASP A 395 -31.30 -20.11 7.17
N GLY A 396 -31.79 -19.57 6.05
CA GLY A 396 -32.19 -20.34 4.86
C GLY A 396 -30.99 -21.00 4.21
N THR A 397 -29.98 -20.21 3.86
CA THR A 397 -28.71 -20.72 3.29
C THR A 397 -28.02 -21.68 4.24
N PHE A 398 -28.05 -21.42 5.56
CA PHE A 398 -27.48 -22.35 6.53
C PHE A 398 -28.20 -23.70 6.50
N ARG A 399 -29.54 -23.71 6.55
CA ARG A 399 -30.32 -24.95 6.45
C ARG A 399 -30.02 -25.71 5.15
N GLU A 400 -30.05 -25.02 4.00
CA GLU A 400 -29.77 -25.63 2.71
C GLU A 400 -28.37 -26.26 2.65
N THR A 401 -27.37 -25.59 3.23
CA THR A 401 -26.00 -26.11 3.31
C THR A 401 -25.94 -27.38 4.16
N LEU A 402 -26.60 -27.42 5.33
CA LEU A 402 -26.65 -28.61 6.18
C LEU A 402 -27.31 -29.81 5.47
N LEU A 403 -28.43 -29.57 4.77
CA LEU A 403 -29.10 -30.60 3.98
C LEU A 403 -28.20 -31.10 2.83
N SER A 404 -27.46 -30.20 2.19
CA SER A 404 -26.49 -30.58 1.14
C SER A 404 -25.33 -31.44 1.65
N TRP A 405 -25.00 -31.32 2.94
CA TRP A 405 -24.04 -32.18 3.64
C TRP A 405 -24.68 -33.48 4.17
N GLY A 406 -25.95 -33.74 3.86
CA GLY A 406 -26.64 -34.98 4.21
C GLY A 406 -27.30 -34.99 5.58
N ALA A 407 -27.47 -33.83 6.23
CA ALA A 407 -28.35 -33.75 7.40
C ALA A 407 -29.80 -34.02 6.97
N ASP A 408 -30.57 -34.72 7.80
CA ASP A 408 -32.02 -34.73 7.66
C ASP A 408 -32.63 -33.43 8.23
N GLU A 409 -33.92 -33.22 7.98
CA GLU A 409 -34.62 -31.99 8.39
C GLU A 409 -34.60 -31.76 9.92
N ALA A 410 -34.58 -32.84 10.70
CA ALA A 410 -34.58 -32.76 12.17
C ALA A 410 -33.20 -32.39 12.70
N ARG A 411 -32.15 -33.02 12.19
CA ARG A 411 -30.75 -32.72 12.52
C ARG A 411 -30.38 -31.29 12.08
N ALA A 412 -30.78 -30.90 10.87
CA ALA A 412 -30.56 -29.54 10.38
C ALA A 412 -31.25 -28.49 11.27
N ALA A 413 -32.49 -28.75 11.69
CA ALA A 413 -33.21 -27.87 12.62
C ALA A 413 -32.53 -27.79 14.01
N ALA A 414 -32.07 -28.92 14.55
CA ALA A 414 -31.38 -28.96 15.84
C ALA A 414 -30.05 -28.17 15.82
N ILE A 415 -29.24 -28.36 14.77
CA ILE A 415 -27.99 -27.60 14.58
C ILE A 415 -28.29 -26.10 14.46
N LEU A 416 -29.26 -25.72 13.62
CA LEU A 416 -29.64 -24.32 13.42
C LEU A 416 -30.09 -23.66 14.73
N GLU A 417 -30.89 -24.36 15.54
CA GLU A 417 -31.40 -23.84 16.81
C GLU A 417 -30.28 -23.59 17.83
N ARG A 418 -29.28 -24.48 17.90
CA ARG A 418 -28.08 -24.26 18.73
C ARG A 418 -27.42 -22.90 18.46
N PHE A 419 -27.29 -22.52 17.19
CA PHE A 419 -26.72 -21.22 16.79
C PHE A 419 -27.70 -20.04 16.88
N ARG A 420 -28.97 -20.27 17.29
CA ARG A 420 -29.98 -19.23 17.54
C ARG A 420 -30.11 -18.87 19.00
N THR A 421 -30.21 -19.88 19.86
CA THR A 421 -30.66 -19.71 21.25
C THR A 421 -29.61 -19.01 22.12
N GLU A 422 -28.32 -19.16 21.82
CA GLU A 422 -27.23 -18.73 22.70
C GLU A 422 -26.69 -17.31 22.39
N ALA A 423 -27.35 -16.55 21.51
CA ALA A 423 -26.95 -15.19 21.12
C ALA A 423 -27.73 -14.06 21.86
N ARG A 424 -28.48 -14.39 22.93
CA ARG A 424 -29.49 -13.49 23.52
C ARG A 424 -29.56 -13.40 25.05
N GLU A 425 -28.60 -13.95 25.77
CA GLU A 425 -28.37 -13.62 27.19
C GLU A 425 -27.06 -12.84 27.30
#